data_AF-A0A962UWF2-F1
#
_entry.id   AF-A0A962UWF2-F1
#
_cell.length_a   1.000
_cell.length_b   1.000
_cell.length_c   1.000
_cell.angle_alpha   90.00
_cell.angle_beta   90.00
_cell.angle_gamma   90.00
#
_symmetry.space_group_name_H-M   'P 1'
#
loop_
_entity.id
_entity.type
_entity.pdbx_description
1 polymer ?
#
loop_
_entity_poly.entity_id
_entity_poly.type
_entity_poly.pdbx_seq_one_letter_code
_entity_poly.pdbx_strand_id
1 'polypeptide(L)'
;LWLKGNGFRADQVQAFLPSPMAMATAMWHSGRNPLKKIARDSETVFSPKGRRQRRLHKAFLRYHDPNNWPLLREALKSMGRSDLIGNGKRHLVPSFQPAGTGGRPEGTRTPGNDGAAKGRFRTQQTHGLRRQAPGRRKKR
;
A
#
# COMPACT_ATOMS: atom_id res chain seq x y z
N LEU A 1 -11.78 -18.50 1.20
CA LEU A 1 -10.50 -17.92 1.66
C LEU A 1 -9.32 -18.54 0.91
N TRP A 2 -9.07 -18.08 -0.32
CA TRP A 2 -8.07 -18.73 -1.16
C TRP A 2 -6.63 -18.43 -0.71
N LEU A 3 -6.28 -17.15 -0.48
CA LEU A 3 -4.93 -16.74 -0.07
C LEU A 3 -4.49 -17.44 1.21
N LYS A 4 -5.34 -17.41 2.25
CA LYS A 4 -5.08 -18.08 3.52
C LYS A 4 -4.98 -19.61 3.37
N GLY A 5 -5.85 -20.22 2.56
CA GLY A 5 -5.85 -21.66 2.32
C GLY A 5 -4.59 -22.16 1.60
N ASN A 6 -4.03 -21.34 0.71
CA ASN A 6 -2.79 -21.63 -0.02
C ASN A 6 -1.53 -21.10 0.69
N GLY A 7 -1.65 -20.56 1.91
CA GLY A 7 -0.50 -20.04 2.67
C GLY A 7 0.15 -18.77 2.07
N PHE A 8 -0.49 -18.11 1.11
CA PHE A 8 0.09 -16.97 0.42
C PHE A 8 -0.12 -15.67 1.22
N ARG A 9 0.98 -14.99 1.54
CA ARG A 9 1.00 -13.72 2.28
C ARG A 9 1.68 -12.64 1.43
N ALA A 10 0.89 -11.68 0.95
CA ALA A 10 1.40 -10.60 0.13
C ALA A 10 1.97 -9.47 1.00
N ASP A 11 3.28 -9.40 1.17
CA ASP A 11 3.89 -8.28 1.90
C ASP A 11 4.03 -7.02 1.05
N GLN A 12 4.16 -7.15 -0.27
CA GLN A 12 4.19 -6.01 -1.19
C GLN A 12 2.96 -6.00 -2.07
N VAL A 13 2.16 -4.93 -1.94
CA VAL A 13 1.00 -4.68 -2.80
C VAL A 13 1.20 -3.31 -3.44
N GLN A 14 1.45 -3.32 -4.74
CA GLN A 14 1.60 -2.12 -5.54
C GLN A 14 0.25 -1.63 -6.05
N ALA A 15 0.13 -0.31 -6.18
CA ALA A 15 -0.98 0.31 -6.89
C ALA A 15 -0.90 -0.02 -8.39
N PHE A 16 -2.03 -0.42 -8.99
CA PHE A 16 -2.13 -0.53 -10.43
C PHE A 16 -1.85 0.84 -11.08
N LEU A 17 -0.93 0.85 -12.04
CA LEU A 17 -0.59 2.01 -12.85
C LEU A 17 -0.93 1.65 -14.31
N PRO A 18 -1.92 2.30 -14.93
CA PRO A 18 -2.39 1.93 -16.26
C PRO A 18 -1.28 2.16 -17.28
N SER A 19 -0.75 1.07 -17.86
CA SER A 19 0.19 1.14 -18.98
C SER A 19 -0.56 1.13 -20.31
N PRO A 20 -0.11 1.91 -21.31
CA PRO A 20 -0.69 1.84 -22.65
C PRO A 20 -0.56 0.42 -23.21
N MET A 21 -1.50 0.02 -24.08
CA MET A 21 -1.58 -1.30 -24.73
C MET A 21 -1.85 -2.50 -23.79
N ALA A 22 -2.03 -2.32 -22.48
CA ALA A 22 -2.40 -3.41 -21.58
C ALA A 22 -3.92 -3.63 -21.50
N MET A 23 -4.37 -4.89 -21.54
CA MET A 23 -5.78 -5.26 -21.38
C MET A 23 -6.36 -4.77 -20.04
N ALA A 24 -5.58 -4.77 -18.97
CA ALA A 24 -5.98 -4.23 -17.67
C ALA A 24 -6.27 -2.72 -17.72
N THR A 25 -5.53 -1.98 -18.55
CA THR A 25 -5.77 -0.55 -18.77
C THR A 25 -7.05 -0.32 -19.57
N ALA A 26 -7.30 -1.14 -20.59
CA ALA A 26 -8.58 -1.13 -21.31
C ALA A 26 -9.75 -1.38 -20.34
N MET A 27 -9.64 -2.35 -19.43
CA MET A 27 -10.63 -2.59 -18.36
C MET A 27 -10.79 -1.37 -17.44
N TRP A 28 -9.68 -0.75 -17.01
CA TRP A 28 -9.69 0.38 -16.09
C TRP A 28 -10.45 1.59 -16.64
N HIS A 29 -10.29 1.86 -17.94
CA HIS A 29 -10.94 2.98 -18.60
C HIS A 29 -12.36 2.65 -19.07
N SER A 30 -12.57 1.50 -19.72
CA SER A 30 -13.87 1.15 -20.29
C SER A 30 -14.85 0.55 -19.28
N GLY A 31 -14.35 -0.07 -18.20
CA GLY A 31 -15.19 -0.83 -17.27
C GLY A 31 -15.86 -2.05 -17.92
N ARG A 32 -15.31 -2.57 -19.04
CA ARG A 32 -15.83 -3.74 -19.75
C ARG A 32 -14.76 -4.83 -19.85
N ASN A 33 -15.19 -6.07 -20.04
CA ASN A 33 -14.29 -7.20 -20.24
C ASN A 33 -13.68 -7.15 -21.67
N PRO A 34 -12.36 -6.92 -21.83
CA PRO A 34 -11.71 -6.75 -23.13
C PRO A 34 -11.51 -8.07 -23.88
N LEU A 35 -11.69 -9.21 -23.21
CA LEU A 35 -11.51 -10.54 -23.81
C LEU A 35 -12.72 -10.98 -24.63
N LYS A 36 -13.85 -10.27 -24.51
CA LYS A 36 -15.11 -10.57 -25.21
C LYS A 36 -15.48 -9.40 -26.12
N LYS A 37 -16.28 -9.69 -27.15
CA LYS A 37 -16.83 -8.65 -28.03
C LYS A 37 -17.65 -7.64 -27.21
N ILE A 38 -17.37 -6.35 -27.41
CA ILE A 38 -18.05 -5.27 -26.70
C ILE A 38 -19.36 -4.97 -27.43
N ALA A 39 -20.48 -5.31 -26.78
CA ALA A 39 -21.84 -4.95 -27.16
C ALA A 39 -22.51 -4.15 -26.02
N ARG A 40 -23.74 -3.65 -26.23
CA ARG A 40 -24.43 -2.82 -25.22
C ARG A 40 -24.61 -3.56 -23.89
N ASP A 41 -24.90 -4.85 -23.97
CA ASP A 41 -25.10 -5.82 -22.89
C ASP A 41 -23.81 -6.50 -22.39
N SER A 42 -22.63 -6.06 -22.85
CA SER A 42 -21.36 -6.68 -22.44
C SER A 42 -21.09 -6.61 -20.93
N GLU A 43 -20.40 -7.62 -20.43
CA GLU A 43 -20.03 -7.77 -19.02
C GLU A 43 -19.33 -6.51 -18.48
N THR A 44 -19.91 -5.94 -17.42
CA THR A 44 -19.36 -4.76 -16.76
C THR A 44 -18.35 -5.20 -15.69
N VAL A 45 -17.13 -4.71 -15.79
CA VAL A 45 -16.04 -4.98 -14.86
C VAL A 45 -15.91 -3.80 -13.91
N PHE A 46 -16.16 -4.07 -12.62
CA PHE A 46 -15.99 -3.06 -11.59
C PHE A 46 -14.50 -2.77 -11.33
N SER A 47 -14.11 -1.50 -11.38
CA SER A 47 -12.74 -1.07 -11.08
C SER A 47 -12.70 0.00 -9.97
N PRO A 48 -12.04 -0.28 -8.84
CA PRO A 48 -12.01 0.63 -7.69
C PRO A 48 -11.09 1.83 -7.94
N LYS A 49 -11.68 2.98 -8.30
CA LYS A 49 -10.94 4.24 -8.49
C LYS A 49 -10.72 5.01 -7.18
N GLY A 50 -11.64 4.87 -6.22
CA GLY A 50 -11.61 5.62 -4.95
C GLY A 50 -10.57 5.13 -3.94
N ARG A 51 -9.99 6.06 -3.17
CA ARG A 51 -8.97 5.78 -2.14
C ARG A 51 -9.45 4.81 -1.06
N ARG A 52 -10.68 4.99 -0.57
CA ARG A 52 -11.24 4.15 0.51
C ARG A 52 -11.34 2.69 0.09
N GLN A 53 -11.86 2.44 -1.11
CA GLN A 53 -12.06 1.08 -1.62
C GLN A 53 -10.74 0.40 -1.99
N ARG A 54 -9.80 1.15 -2.57
CA ARG A 54 -8.43 0.65 -2.81
C ARG A 54 -7.72 0.25 -1.51
N ARG A 55 -7.86 1.05 -0.45
CA ARG A 55 -7.31 0.72 0.88
C ARG A 55 -7.96 -0.55 1.44
N LEU A 56 -9.27 -0.70 1.30
CA LEU A 56 -9.97 -1.90 1.73
C LEU A 56 -9.52 -3.15 0.95
N HIS A 57 -9.43 -3.07 -0.37
CA HIS A 57 -8.97 -4.20 -1.19
C HIS A 57 -7.52 -4.58 -0.87
N LYS A 58 -6.66 -3.59 -0.66
CA LYS A 58 -5.27 -3.80 -0.24
C LYS A 58 -5.20 -4.46 1.14
N ALA A 59 -6.03 -4.04 2.09
CA ALA A 59 -6.14 -4.66 3.41
C ALA A 59 -6.55 -6.13 3.31
N PHE A 60 -7.46 -6.51 2.39
CA PHE A 60 -7.83 -7.92 2.19
C PHE A 60 -6.66 -8.78 1.67
N LEU A 61 -5.81 -8.22 0.80
CA LEU A 61 -4.60 -8.91 0.34
C LEU A 61 -3.58 -9.06 1.50
N ARG A 62 -3.49 -8.06 2.36
CA ARG A 62 -2.63 -8.01 3.55
C ARG A 62 -3.40 -8.38 4.82
N TYR A 63 -4.15 -9.49 4.78
CA TYR A 63 -5.01 -9.90 5.89
C TYR A 63 -4.25 -10.16 7.20
N HIS A 64 -2.95 -10.50 7.11
CA HIS A 64 -2.09 -10.81 8.24
C HIS A 64 -1.61 -9.58 9.01
N ASP A 65 -1.63 -8.39 8.41
CA ASP A 65 -1.18 -7.15 9.07
C ASP A 65 -2.22 -6.70 10.12
N PRO A 66 -1.86 -6.64 11.41
CA PRO A 66 -2.81 -6.30 12.44
C PRO A 66 -3.29 -4.84 12.37
N ASN A 67 -2.59 -3.93 11.68
CA ASN A 67 -3.09 -2.57 11.49
C ASN A 67 -4.37 -2.52 10.66
N ASN A 68 -4.58 -3.51 9.79
CA ASN A 68 -5.73 -3.58 8.90
C ASN A 68 -6.94 -4.27 9.53
N TRP A 69 -6.77 -4.97 10.67
CA TRP A 69 -7.83 -5.78 11.29
C TRP A 69 -9.11 -5.00 11.65
N PRO A 70 -9.06 -3.76 12.18
CA PRO A 70 -10.27 -2.98 12.43
C PRO A 70 -11.11 -2.77 11.16
N LEU A 71 -10.44 -2.31 10.08
CA LEU A 71 -11.08 -2.06 8.79
C LEU A 71 -11.66 -3.35 8.17
N LEU A 72 -10.95 -4.46 8.30
CA LEU A 72 -11.40 -5.76 7.79
C LEU A 72 -12.61 -6.27 8.56
N ARG A 73 -12.64 -6.14 9.89
CA ARG A 73 -13.80 -6.56 10.70
C ARG A 73 -15.04 -5.76 10.36
N GLU A 74 -14.94 -4.44 10.21
CA GLU A 74 -16.05 -3.59 9.79
C GLU A 74 -16.58 -4.01 8.41
N ALA A 75 -15.69 -4.23 7.44
CA ALA A 75 -16.08 -4.65 6.10
C ALA A 75 -16.72 -6.05 6.11
N LEU A 76 -16.14 -7.02 6.82
CA LEU A 76 -16.69 -8.38 6.94
C LEU A 76 -18.07 -8.37 7.59
N LYS A 77 -18.29 -7.55 8.63
CA LYS A 77 -19.62 -7.36 9.23
C LYS A 77 -20.62 -6.77 8.24
N SER A 78 -20.22 -5.73 7.49
CA SER A 78 -21.09 -5.11 6.48
C SER A 78 -21.48 -6.07 5.34
N MET A 79 -20.63 -7.04 5.03
CA MET A 79 -20.88 -8.08 4.02
C MET A 79 -21.63 -9.30 4.57
N GLY A 80 -22.01 -9.32 5.85
CA GLY A 80 -22.63 -10.49 6.49
C GLY A 80 -21.69 -11.69 6.66
N ARG A 81 -20.38 -11.49 6.53
CA ARG A 81 -19.33 -12.53 6.64
C ARG A 81 -18.62 -12.49 7.99
N SER A 82 -19.39 -12.32 9.07
CA SER A 82 -18.88 -12.36 10.45
C SER A 82 -18.35 -13.74 10.85
N ASP A 83 -18.75 -14.80 10.12
CA ASP A 83 -18.21 -16.17 10.21
C ASP A 83 -16.69 -16.24 10.02
N LEU A 84 -16.11 -15.27 9.31
CA LEU A 84 -14.66 -15.19 9.07
C LEU A 84 -13.91 -14.43 10.17
N ILE A 85 -14.57 -14.02 11.25
CA ILE A 85 -13.95 -13.30 12.37
C ILE A 85 -13.83 -14.25 13.57
N GLY A 86 -12.61 -14.47 14.06
CA GLY A 86 -12.38 -15.35 15.20
C GLY A 86 -10.94 -15.81 15.30
N ASN A 87 -10.61 -16.55 16.37
CA ASN A 87 -9.23 -16.92 16.68
C ASN A 87 -8.83 -18.30 16.11
N GLY A 88 -9.78 -19.04 15.52
CA GLY A 88 -9.53 -20.36 14.93
C GLY A 88 -8.88 -20.31 13.54
N LYS A 89 -8.28 -21.43 13.11
CA LYS A 89 -7.58 -21.58 11.82
C LYS A 89 -8.44 -21.22 10.59
N ARG A 90 -9.77 -21.37 10.67
CA ARG A 90 -10.71 -21.09 9.58
C ARG A 90 -11.05 -19.59 9.41
N HIS A 91 -10.84 -18.77 10.42
CA HIS A 91 -11.19 -17.34 10.40
C HIS A 91 -10.13 -16.51 9.68
N LEU A 92 -10.50 -15.47 8.94
CA LEU A 92 -9.55 -14.59 8.27
C LEU A 92 -8.79 -13.69 9.26
N VAL A 93 -9.51 -13.09 10.20
CA VAL A 93 -9.00 -12.05 11.09
C VAL A 93 -9.37 -12.39 12.55
N PRO A 94 -8.47 -12.15 13.53
CA PRO A 94 -8.79 -12.30 14.94
C PRO A 94 -9.89 -11.35 15.43
N SER A 95 -10.60 -11.80 16.46
CA SER A 95 -11.65 -11.02 17.13
C SER A 95 -11.10 -9.83 17.91
N PHE A 96 -9.89 -9.98 18.49
CA PHE A 96 -9.24 -8.97 19.30
C PHE A 96 -8.17 -8.20 18.52
N GLN A 97 -7.77 -7.05 19.06
CA GLN A 97 -6.69 -6.22 18.56
C GLN A 97 -5.49 -6.35 19.50
N PRO A 98 -4.28 -6.64 19.03
CA PRO A 98 -3.09 -6.71 19.87
C PRO A 98 -2.69 -5.29 20.29
N ALA A 99 -2.17 -5.16 21.51
CA ALA A 99 -1.75 -3.87 22.06
C ALA A 99 -0.74 -3.17 21.13
N GLY A 100 -0.88 -1.87 20.94
CA GLY A 100 -0.01 -1.06 20.08
C GLY A 100 -0.33 -1.10 18.57
N THR A 101 -1.36 -1.83 18.14
CA THR A 101 -1.70 -1.96 16.71
C THR A 101 -3.12 -1.44 16.39
N GLY A 102 -3.34 -0.90 15.18
CA GLY A 102 -4.67 -0.43 14.72
C GLY A 102 -4.87 1.09 14.72
N GLY A 103 -3.90 1.86 15.23
CA GLY A 103 -3.91 3.33 15.16
C GLY A 103 -3.02 3.93 14.06
N ARG A 104 -2.26 3.10 13.33
CA ARG A 104 -1.29 3.57 12.33
C ARG A 104 -1.83 3.41 10.92
N PRO A 105 -1.88 4.49 10.11
CA PRO A 105 -2.26 4.38 8.72
C PRO A 105 -1.18 3.63 7.91
N GLU A 106 -1.64 2.80 6.98
CA GLU A 106 -0.78 2.02 6.11
C GLU A 106 0.13 2.93 5.28
N GLY A 107 1.44 2.69 5.33
CA GLY A 107 2.46 3.49 4.62
C GLY A 107 3.20 4.52 5.49
N THR A 108 2.78 4.73 6.74
CA THR A 108 3.57 5.52 7.70
C THR A 108 4.80 4.72 8.11
N ARG A 109 5.93 4.98 7.45
CA ARG A 109 7.24 4.54 7.89
C ARG A 109 7.54 5.24 9.22
N THR A 110 7.40 4.52 10.32
CA THR A 110 8.01 4.96 11.58
C THR A 110 9.51 4.69 11.42
N PRO A 111 10.42 5.68 11.60
CA PRO A 111 11.81 5.34 11.81
C PRO A 111 11.84 4.39 13.02
N GLY A 112 12.40 3.19 12.84
CA GLY A 112 12.53 2.23 13.93
C GLY A 112 13.17 2.92 15.13
N ASN A 113 12.56 2.77 16.30
CA ASN A 113 13.18 3.18 17.56
C ASN A 113 14.20 2.10 17.97
N ASP A 114 15.14 1.81 17.07
CA ASP A 114 16.34 1.05 17.38
C ASP A 114 17.36 2.10 17.84
N GLY A 115 17.51 2.22 19.16
CA GLY A 115 18.49 3.10 19.76
C GLY A 115 19.91 2.68 19.37
N ALA A 116 20.44 3.22 18.28
CA ALA A 116 21.87 3.26 18.00
C ALA A 116 22.19 4.29 16.91
N ALA A 117 22.95 5.32 17.29
CA ALA A 117 23.67 6.25 16.45
C ALA A 117 22.86 7.10 15.44
N LYS A 118 22.51 8.33 15.88
CA LYS A 118 22.35 9.49 14.98
C LYS A 118 23.68 9.80 14.28
N GLY A 119 24.08 8.98 13.33
CA GLY A 119 25.01 9.38 12.29
C GLY A 119 24.27 10.29 11.33
N ARG A 120 24.50 11.62 11.40
CA ARG A 120 24.09 12.53 10.34
C ARG A 120 24.74 12.03 9.04
N PHE A 121 23.95 11.44 8.14
CA PHE A 121 24.39 11.16 6.79
C PHE A 121 24.72 12.49 6.11
N ARG A 122 25.99 12.90 6.21
CA ARG A 122 26.52 14.10 5.57
C ARG A 122 26.96 13.66 4.18
N THR A 123 26.15 13.96 3.17
CA THR A 123 26.56 13.79 1.78
C THR A 123 27.80 14.64 1.54
N GLN A 124 28.96 14.01 1.36
CA GLN A 124 30.15 14.71 0.91
C GLN A 124 29.91 15.11 -0.55
N GLN A 125 29.56 16.37 -0.78
CA GLN A 125 29.59 16.92 -2.12
C GLN A 125 31.05 17.15 -2.50
N THR A 126 31.58 16.31 -3.39
CA THR A 126 32.80 16.62 -4.13
C THR A 126 32.42 17.47 -5.33
N HIS A 127 32.45 18.79 -5.15
CA HIS A 127 32.52 19.76 -6.24
C HIS A 127 33.58 20.77 -5.81
N GLY A 128 34.78 20.75 -6.40
CA GLY A 128 34.97 21.26 -7.75
C GLY A 128 35.25 22.76 -7.65
N LEU A 129 36.55 23.11 -7.70
CA LEU A 129 37.14 24.45 -7.89
C LEU A 129 36.70 25.59 -6.95
N ARG A 130 37.45 25.73 -5.85
CA ARG A 130 37.54 26.98 -5.09
C ARG A 130 38.42 27.98 -5.85
N ARG A 131 37.82 28.83 -6.69
CA ARG A 131 38.48 30.01 -7.29
C ARG A 131 38.98 30.92 -6.17
N GLN A 132 40.27 31.21 -6.15
CA GLN A 132 40.89 32.22 -5.29
C GLN A 132 40.40 33.61 -5.72
N ALA A 133 39.95 34.43 -4.76
CA ALA A 133 39.62 35.84 -4.98
C ALA A 133 40.86 36.71 -4.70
N PRO A 134 41.14 37.76 -5.48
CA PRO A 134 42.33 38.58 -5.31
C PRO A 134 42.21 39.53 -4.10
N GLY A 135 43.28 39.60 -3.31
CA GLY A 135 43.38 40.42 -2.10
C GLY A 135 43.35 41.93 -2.38
N ARG A 136 42.53 42.65 -1.61
CA ARG A 136 42.42 44.11 -1.64
C ARG A 136 43.57 44.72 -0.82
N ARG A 137 44.50 45.39 -1.50
CA ARG A 137 45.66 46.11 -0.95
C ARG A 137 45.19 47.30 -0.09
N LYS A 138 45.57 47.34 1.19
CA LYS A 138 45.46 48.53 2.07
C LYS A 138 46.57 49.53 1.69
N LYS A 139 46.21 50.76 1.31
CA LYS A 139 47.16 51.89 1.25
C LYS A 139 47.29 52.51 2.66
N ARG A 140 48.52 52.86 3.01
CA ARG A 140 48.88 53.76 4.11
C ARG A 140 48.54 55.19 3.71
#